data_AF-A0A836RPU7-F1
#
_entry.id   AF-A0A836RPU7-F1
#
_cell.length_a   1.000
_cell.length_b   1.000
_cell.length_c   1.000
_cell.angle_alpha   90.00
_cell.angle_beta   90.00
_cell.angle_gamma   90.00
#
_symmetry.space_group_name_H-M   'P 1'
#
loop_
_entity.id
_entity.type
_entity.pdbx_description
1 polymer ?
#
loop_
_entity_poly.entity_id
_entity_poly.type
_entity_poly.pdbx_seq_one_letter_code
_entity_poly.pdbx_strand_id
1 'polypeptide(L)'
;MALEGLPSYVYLVKNLRGVYTGLEDDDHERYAAWLARRFRYRDLGLAPALAEAAGAVLGRFLGGKPFHLLGYPTERLTRAAARAAEALEEAGVPRVLA
;
A
#
# COMPACT_ATOMS: atom_id res chain seq x y z
N MET A 1 -5.95 6.62 8.47
CA MET A 1 -7.19 6.08 9.07
C MET A 1 -7.14 4.57 8.92
N ALA A 2 -6.76 3.86 9.98
CA ALA A 2 -6.69 2.39 9.98
C ALA A 2 -8.12 1.83 9.77
N LEU A 3 -8.23 0.73 9.03
CA LEU A 3 -9.53 0.10 8.74
C LEU A 3 -10.15 -0.42 10.04
N GLU A 4 -11.13 0.31 10.58
CA GLU A 4 -11.87 -0.13 11.75
C GLU A 4 -12.80 -1.28 11.36
N GLY A 5 -12.45 -2.49 11.82
CA GLY A 5 -13.28 -3.70 11.76
C GLY A 5 -13.06 -4.62 10.55
N LEU A 6 -13.21 -5.92 10.80
CA LEU A 6 -13.23 -7.00 9.80
C LEU A 6 -14.17 -6.72 8.60
N PRO A 7 -15.40 -6.17 8.78
CA PRO A 7 -16.29 -5.86 7.66
C PRO A 7 -15.72 -4.81 6.69
N SER A 8 -15.12 -3.74 7.20
CA SER A 8 -14.49 -2.67 6.41
C SER A 8 -13.30 -3.21 5.62
N TYR A 9 -12.48 -4.04 6.27
CA TYR A 9 -11.36 -4.72 5.63
C TYR A 9 -11.82 -5.66 4.50
N VAL A 10 -12.83 -6.50 4.75
CA VAL A 10 -13.39 -7.41 3.74
C VAL A 10 -14.01 -6.64 2.57
N TYR A 11 -14.73 -5.54 2.85
CA TYR A 11 -15.29 -4.68 1.79
C TYR A 11 -14.17 -4.10 0.92
N LEU A 12 -13.10 -3.59 1.53
CA LEU A 12 -11.96 -3.06 0.79
C LEU A 12 -11.33 -4.14 -0.08
N VAL A 13 -10.95 -5.28 0.51
CA VAL A 13 -10.31 -6.39 -0.22
C VAL A 13 -11.14 -6.88 -1.40
N LYS A 14 -12.48 -6.92 -1.26
CA LYS A 14 -13.39 -7.30 -2.37
C LYS A 14 -13.39 -6.30 -3.53
N ASN A 15 -13.07 -5.04 -3.27
CA ASN A 15 -13.14 -3.97 -4.27
C ASN A 15 -11.78 -3.52 -4.80
N LEU A 16 -10.69 -3.94 -4.16
CA LEU A 16 -9.33 -3.75 -4.64
C LEU A 16 -9.13 -4.35 -6.04
N ARG A 17 -8.48 -3.60 -6.92
CA ARG A 17 -8.05 -4.04 -8.26
C ARG A 17 -6.57 -4.37 -8.35
N GLY A 18 -5.82 -4.06 -7.30
CA GLY A 18 -4.40 -4.33 -7.19
C GLY A 18 -3.82 -3.61 -5.99
N VAL A 19 -2.55 -3.90 -5.72
CA VAL A 19 -1.71 -3.17 -4.78
C VAL A 19 -0.62 -2.50 -5.59
N TYR A 20 -0.40 -1.21 -5.38
CA TYR A 20 0.74 -0.53 -5.98
C TYR A 20 1.98 -0.81 -5.13
N THR A 21 3.01 -1.32 -5.79
CA THR A 21 4.33 -1.57 -5.23
C THR A 21 5.36 -0.84 -6.09
N GLY A 22 6.45 -0.38 -5.49
CA GLY A 22 7.56 0.26 -6.21
C GLY A 22 8.88 0.03 -5.51
N LEU A 23 9.97 0.37 -6.18
CA LEU A 23 11.30 0.48 -5.57
C LEU A 23 11.49 1.89 -5.01
N GLU A 24 12.44 2.06 -4.09
CA GLU A 24 12.71 3.36 -3.45
C GLU A 24 13.13 4.45 -4.45
N ASP A 25 13.82 4.06 -5.53
CA ASP A 25 14.29 4.97 -6.58
C ASP A 25 13.27 5.17 -7.73
N ASP A 26 12.05 4.66 -7.61
CA ASP A 26 11.03 4.83 -8.64
C ASP A 26 10.48 6.26 -8.67
N ASP A 27 10.05 6.71 -9.87
CA ASP A 27 9.27 7.94 -10.04
C ASP A 27 7.81 7.73 -9.56
N HIS A 28 7.64 7.63 -8.24
CA HIS A 28 6.37 7.38 -7.58
C HIS A 28 5.31 8.42 -7.93
N GLU A 29 5.71 9.66 -8.24
CA GLU A 29 4.79 10.72 -8.63
C GLU A 29 4.12 10.44 -9.97
N ARG A 30 4.94 10.14 -10.98
CA ARG A 30 4.45 9.80 -12.29
C ARG A 30 3.58 8.55 -12.26
N TYR A 31 4.00 7.52 -11.54
CA TYR A 31 3.22 6.29 -11.42
C TYR A 31 1.91 6.50 -10.67
N ALA A 32 1.92 7.24 -9.55
CA ALA A 32 0.71 7.57 -8.81
C ALA A 32 -0.29 8.35 -9.67
N ALA A 33 0.18 9.36 -10.42
CA ALA A 33 -0.68 10.13 -11.33
C ALA A 33 -1.27 9.26 -12.44
N TRP A 34 -0.48 8.35 -13.02
CA TRP A 34 -0.95 7.40 -14.04
C TRP A 34 -2.00 6.43 -13.46
N LEU A 35 -1.74 5.87 -12.29
CA LEU A 35 -2.65 4.96 -11.59
C LEU A 35 -3.97 5.66 -11.20
N ALA A 36 -3.89 6.88 -10.66
CA ALA A 36 -5.06 7.69 -10.34
C ALA A 36 -5.97 7.91 -11.55
N ARG A 37 -5.37 8.18 -12.72
CA ARG A 37 -6.11 8.32 -13.99
C ARG A 37 -6.69 6.99 -14.47
N ARG A 38 -5.89 5.91 -14.42
CA ARG A 38 -6.25 4.59 -14.95
C ARG A 38 -7.31 3.86 -14.13
N PHE A 39 -7.33 4.09 -12.83
CA PHE A 39 -8.19 3.39 -11.86
C PHE A 39 -9.20 4.32 -11.16
N ARG A 40 -9.52 5.47 -11.74
CA ARG A 40 -10.38 6.53 -11.19
C ARG A 40 -11.63 6.10 -10.39
N TYR A 41 -12.25 4.97 -10.72
CA TYR A 41 -13.50 4.48 -10.10
C TYR A 41 -13.32 3.21 -9.26
N ARG A 42 -12.09 2.73 -9.14
CA ARG A 42 -11.71 1.45 -8.53
C ARG A 42 -10.73 1.67 -7.40
N ASP A 43 -10.69 0.72 -6.48
CA ASP A 43 -9.83 0.82 -5.32
C ASP A 43 -8.47 0.16 -5.62
N LEU A 44 -7.40 0.81 -5.21
CA LEU A 44 -6.01 0.39 -5.28
C LEU A 44 -5.42 0.43 -3.87
N GLY A 45 -4.70 -0.61 -3.53
CA GLY A 45 -3.99 -0.72 -2.27
C GLY A 45 -2.68 0.04 -2.31
N LEU A 46 -2.33 0.66 -1.19
CA LEU A 46 -1.00 1.19 -0.91
C LEU A 46 -0.48 0.61 0.39
N ALA A 47 0.76 0.14 0.38
CA ALA A 47 1.44 -0.16 1.63
C ALA A 47 1.71 1.10 2.45
N PRO A 48 1.70 1.00 3.78
CA PRO A 48 2.13 2.09 4.67
C PRO A 48 3.55 2.59 4.33
N ALA A 49 4.50 1.69 4.07
CA ALA A 49 5.88 2.06 3.74
C ALA A 49 5.98 2.90 2.46
N LEU A 50 5.16 2.62 1.45
CA LEU A 50 5.10 3.37 0.21
C LEU A 50 4.46 4.75 0.42
N ALA A 51 3.44 4.83 1.28
CA ALA A 51 2.84 6.09 1.67
C ALA A 51 3.77 6.97 2.51
N GLU A 52 4.65 6.37 3.33
CA GLU A 52 5.70 7.09 4.06
C GLU A 52 6.76 7.63 3.10
N ALA A 53 7.29 6.78 2.21
CA ALA A 53 8.32 7.17 1.25
C ALA A 53 7.85 8.24 0.25
N ALA A 54 6.61 8.16 -0.21
CA ALA A 54 6.03 9.09 -1.20
C ALA A 54 4.99 10.05 -0.60
N GLY A 55 5.04 10.33 0.71
CA GLY A 55 3.97 11.00 1.46
C GLY A 55 3.49 12.34 0.91
N ALA A 56 4.38 13.19 0.38
CA ALA A 56 3.99 14.47 -0.24
C ALA A 56 3.26 14.29 -1.58
N VAL A 57 3.66 13.26 -2.33
CA VAL A 57 3.22 12.96 -3.69
C VAL A 57 1.92 12.15 -3.70
N LEU A 58 1.82 11.16 -2.82
CA LEU A 58 0.63 10.33 -2.63
C LEU A 58 -0.40 11.03 -1.75
N GLY A 59 0.03 11.92 -0.85
CA GLY A 59 -0.86 12.70 0.03
C GLY A 59 -1.99 13.41 -0.69
N ARG A 60 -1.74 13.95 -1.90
CA ARG A 60 -2.78 14.61 -2.74
C ARG A 60 -3.82 13.64 -3.32
N PHE A 61 -3.54 12.34 -3.30
CA PHE A 61 -4.44 11.28 -3.78
C PHE A 61 -4.94 10.37 -2.66
N LEU A 62 -4.39 10.49 -1.44
CA LEU A 62 -4.80 9.76 -0.25
C LEU A 62 -6.07 10.40 0.34
N GLY A 63 -7.06 9.57 0.68
CA GLY A 63 -8.35 10.03 1.24
C GLY A 63 -9.54 9.95 0.27
N GLY A 64 -9.35 9.36 -0.91
CA GLY A 64 -10.41 9.08 -1.89
C GLY A 64 -9.95 8.05 -2.92
N LYS A 65 -10.81 7.75 -3.91
CA LYS A 65 -10.44 6.81 -4.98
C LYS A 65 -9.25 7.33 -5.81
N PRO A 66 -8.33 6.46 -6.24
CA PRO A 66 -8.36 5.01 -6.03
C PRO A 66 -7.63 4.54 -4.76
N PHE A 67 -6.90 5.37 -4.02
CA PHE A 67 -5.89 4.85 -3.11
C PHE A 67 -6.36 4.63 -1.68
N HIS A 68 -6.13 3.42 -1.18
CA HIS A 68 -6.43 3.00 0.19
C HIS A 68 -5.19 2.40 0.86
N LEU A 69 -4.88 2.85 2.06
CA LEU A 69 -3.83 2.24 2.87
C LEU A 69 -4.26 0.83 3.29
N LEU A 70 -3.39 -0.14 3.00
CA LEU A 70 -3.55 -1.53 3.39
C LEU A 70 -2.64 -1.85 4.56
N GLY A 71 -3.19 -1.76 5.77
CA GLY A 71 -2.57 -2.35 6.95
C GLY A 71 -3.01 -3.80 7.13
N TYR A 72 -2.24 -4.56 7.90
CA TYR A 72 -2.67 -5.88 8.33
C TYR A 72 -3.85 -5.77 9.30
N PRO A 73 -4.90 -6.61 9.16
CA PRO A 73 -6.14 -6.48 9.95
C PRO A 73 -5.98 -6.95 11.40
N THR A 74 -4.86 -7.58 11.74
CA THR A 74 -4.57 -8.05 13.09
C THR A 74 -3.10 -7.89 13.42
N GLU A 75 -2.84 -7.67 14.69
CA GLU A 75 -1.50 -7.59 15.25
C GLU A 75 -0.65 -8.87 15.01
N ARG A 76 -1.28 -10.04 14.96
CA ARG A 76 -0.58 -11.30 14.62
C ARG A 76 -0.03 -11.28 13.20
N LEU A 77 -0.80 -10.76 12.24
CA LEU A 77 -0.37 -10.63 10.86
C LEU A 77 0.69 -9.55 10.70
N THR A 78 0.57 -8.44 11.41
CA THR A 78 1.62 -7.39 11.48
C THR A 78 2.96 -7.99 11.90
N ARG A 79 2.98 -8.75 13.00
CA ARG A 79 4.22 -9.40 13.47
C ARG A 79 4.77 -10.45 12.53
N ALA A 80 3.90 -11.22 11.87
CA ALA A 80 4.34 -12.22 10.90
C ALA A 80 5.01 -11.56 9.68
N ALA A 81 4.44 -10.47 9.20
CA ALA A 81 5.01 -9.69 8.11
C ALA A 81 6.36 -9.06 8.48
N ALA A 82 6.48 -8.49 9.68
CA ALA A 82 7.74 -7.93 10.17
C ALA A 82 8.87 -8.98 10.17
N ARG A 83 8.61 -10.18 10.73
CA ARG A 83 9.58 -11.28 10.72
C ARG A 83 9.96 -11.74 9.30
N ALA A 84 9.00 -11.73 8.38
CA ALA A 84 9.27 -12.07 6.99
C ALA A 84 10.16 -11.02 6.32
N ALA A 85 9.94 -9.73 6.62
CA ALA A 85 10.77 -8.64 6.11
C ALA A 85 12.22 -8.76 6.61
N GLU A 86 12.41 -9.00 7.91
CA GLU A 86 13.74 -9.24 8.52
C GLU A 86 14.48 -10.40 7.81
N ALA A 87 13.81 -11.54 7.60
CA ALA A 87 14.40 -12.69 6.94
C ALA A 87 14.77 -12.42 5.46
N LEU A 88 13.98 -11.60 4.75
CA LEU A 88 14.28 -11.20 3.37
C LEU A 88 15.49 -10.25 3.31
N GLU A 89 15.61 -9.35 4.28
CA GLU A 89 16.76 -8.45 4.41
C GLU A 89 18.04 -9.23 4.70
N GLU A 90 18.01 -10.18 5.63
CA GLU A 90 19.13 -11.10 5.91
C GLU A 90 19.56 -11.91 4.68
N ALA A 91 18.60 -12.26 3.81
CA ALA A 91 18.85 -12.95 2.55
C ALA A 91 19.35 -12.03 1.42
N GLY A 92 19.51 -10.73 1.67
CA GLY A 92 19.97 -9.75 0.68
C GLY A 92 18.95 -9.46 -0.42
N VAL A 93 17.66 -9.71 -0.17
CA VAL A 93 16.60 -9.40 -1.14
C VAL A 93 16.38 -7.89 -1.16
N PRO A 94 16.39 -7.23 -2.33
CA PRO A 94 16.17 -5.79 -2.43
C PRO A 94 14.84 -5.37 -1.79
N ARG A 95 14.87 -4.26 -1.06
CA ARG A 95 13.67 -3.70 -0.43
C ARG A 95 12.72 -3.18 -1.50
N VAL A 96 11.54 -3.79 -1.57
CA VAL A 96 10.42 -3.27 -2.35
C VAL A 96 9.52 -2.49 -1.39
N LEU A 97 9.14 -1.27 -1.76
CA LEU A 97 8.09 -0.52 -1.10
C LEU A 97 6.74 -1.12 -1.51
N ALA A 98 6.28 -2.12 -0.76
CA ALA A 98 5.10 -2.94 -1.03
C ALA A 98 4.27 -3.23 0.21
#